data_AF-A0A9P5RSR9-F1
#
_entry.id   AF-A0A9P5RSR9-F1
#
_cell.length_a   1.000
_cell.length_b   1.000
_cell.length_c   1.000
_cell.angle_alpha   90.00
_cell.angle_beta   90.00
_cell.angle_gamma   90.00
#
_symmetry.space_group_name_H-M   'P 1'
#
loop_
_entity.id
_entity.type
_entity.pdbx_description
1 polymer ?
#
loop_
_entity_poly.entity_id
_entity_poly.type
_entity_poly.pdbx_seq_one_letter_code
_entity_poly.pdbx_strand_id
1 'polypeptide(L)'
;VSDPKMIQGTEWLSLKVHGQSFMLHQIRKMVSLIVMLVRTDTPLKLIPETFKANKINIPKAPSLGLLLERPVFDTYNRKVKDSHSPLDFTPYNETMEAFKEKYIYEGIIKEELEFNRFDEFLQILDGHAHKYNLRYLNSEGVIPEEAIIKRGDTLEAESDAESDASS
;
A
#
# COMPACT_ATOMS: atom_id res chain seq x y z
N VAL A 1 10.89 7.57 3.27
CA VAL A 1 9.93 7.62 4.37
C VAL A 1 10.15 8.95 5.06
N SER A 2 9.10 9.72 5.38
CA SER A 2 9.25 10.97 6.13
C SER A 2 9.37 10.68 7.63
N ASP A 3 9.82 11.65 8.41
CA ASP A 3 9.60 11.61 9.86
C ASP A 3 8.10 11.61 10.16
N PRO A 4 7.65 11.00 11.27
CA PRO A 4 6.26 11.06 11.71
C PRO A 4 5.81 12.50 11.95
N LYS A 5 4.55 12.79 11.64
CA LYS A 5 3.94 14.11 11.83
C LYS A 5 2.68 14.00 12.67
N MET A 6 2.54 14.85 13.68
CA MET A 6 1.31 14.98 14.46
C MET A 6 0.31 15.86 13.72
N ILE A 7 -0.87 15.34 13.41
CA ILE A 7 -1.96 16.06 12.77
C ILE A 7 -3.26 15.75 13.53
N GLN A 8 -3.87 16.79 14.11
CA GLN A 8 -5.13 16.67 14.87
C GLN A 8 -5.13 15.59 15.97
N GLY A 9 -3.97 15.34 16.58
CA GLY A 9 -3.82 14.35 17.67
C GLY A 9 -3.45 12.94 17.21
N THR A 10 -3.41 12.68 15.89
CA THR A 10 -2.98 11.40 15.30
C THR A 10 -1.58 11.53 14.70
N GLU A 11 -0.76 10.50 14.83
CA GLU A 11 0.57 10.43 14.22
C GLU A 11 0.47 9.84 12.80
N TRP A 12 1.05 10.54 11.82
CA TRP A 12 1.02 10.17 10.41
C TRP A 12 2.42 9.93 9.85
N LEU A 13 2.56 8.90 9.01
CA LEU A 13 3.80 8.57 8.32
C LEU A 13 3.60 8.62 6.80
N SER A 14 4.41 9.42 6.09
CA SER A 14 4.35 9.48 4.63
C SER A 14 5.34 8.50 3.98
N LEU A 15 4.79 7.61 3.15
CA LEU A 15 5.54 6.65 2.33
C LEU A 15 5.47 7.08 0.86
N LYS A 16 6.62 7.40 0.26
CA LYS A 16 6.73 7.71 -1.18
C LYS A 16 7.43 6.56 -1.89
N VAL A 17 6.76 5.97 -2.87
CA VAL A 17 7.29 4.89 -3.71
C VAL A 17 7.38 5.38 -5.15
N HIS A 18 8.55 5.23 -5.76
CA HIS A 18 8.77 5.50 -7.18
C HIS A 18 8.98 4.17 -7.90
N GLY A 19 8.29 3.98 -9.02
CA GLY A 19 8.38 2.77 -9.82
C GLY A 19 8.03 3.06 -11.29
N GLN A 20 8.49 2.20 -12.19
CA GLN A 20 8.18 2.34 -13.62
C GLN A 20 6.72 1.96 -13.92
N SER A 21 6.23 0.92 -13.26
CA SER A 21 4.85 0.46 -13.34
C SER A 21 4.47 -0.26 -12.05
N PHE A 22 3.18 -0.31 -11.78
CA PHE A 22 2.61 -1.05 -10.67
C PHE A 22 1.50 -1.95 -11.17
N MET A 23 1.53 -3.22 -10.75
CA MET A 23 0.42 -4.15 -10.94
C MET A 23 -0.74 -3.78 -10.01
N LEU A 24 -1.94 -4.28 -10.32
CA LEU A 24 -3.13 -4.07 -9.50
C LEU A 24 -2.86 -4.49 -8.05
N HIS A 25 -3.25 -3.62 -7.11
CA HIS A 25 -3.06 -3.78 -5.66
C HIS A 25 -1.62 -3.91 -5.16
N GLN A 26 -0.60 -3.80 -6.02
CA GLN A 26 0.79 -4.07 -5.65
C GLN A 26 1.27 -3.17 -4.50
N ILE A 27 1.03 -1.86 -4.57
CA ILE A 27 1.44 -0.91 -3.52
C ILE A 27 0.73 -1.23 -2.20
N ARG A 28 -0.57 -1.52 -2.24
CA ARG A 28 -1.37 -1.85 -1.05
C ARG A 28 -0.88 -3.15 -0.37
N LYS A 29 -0.51 -4.17 -1.17
CA LYS A 29 0.09 -5.42 -0.66
C LYS A 29 1.49 -5.17 -0.09
N MET A 30 2.31 -4.33 -0.72
CA MET A 30 3.64 -3.96 -0.20
C MET A 30 3.56 -3.27 1.16
N VAL A 31 2.67 -2.27 1.30
CA VAL A 31 2.48 -1.54 2.57
C VAL A 31 1.96 -2.48 3.66
N SER A 32 0.94 -3.28 3.35
CA SER A 32 0.39 -4.28 4.27
C SER A 32 1.45 -5.26 4.78
N LEU A 33 2.29 -5.80 3.88
CA LEU A 33 3.37 -6.70 4.27
C LEU A 33 4.32 -6.04 5.28
N ILE A 34 4.79 -4.82 4.99
CA ILE A 34 5.71 -4.11 5.89
C ILE A 34 5.08 -3.88 7.27
N VAL A 35 3.83 -3.43 7.30
CA VAL A 35 3.10 -3.17 8.55
C VAL A 35 2.96 -4.45 9.38
N MET A 36 2.59 -5.56 8.75
CA MET A 36 2.46 -6.85 9.43
C MET A 36 3.81 -7.37 9.94
N LEU A 37 4.89 -7.24 9.17
CA LEU A 37 6.23 -7.67 9.60
C LEU A 37 6.67 -6.92 10.86
N VAL A 38 6.46 -5.59 10.90
CA VAL A 38 6.80 -4.76 12.07
C VAL A 38 5.92 -5.11 13.27
N ARG A 39 4.59 -5.27 13.08
CA ARG A 39 3.66 -5.61 14.16
C ARG A 39 3.93 -6.97 14.82
N THR A 40 4.44 -7.93 14.05
CA THR A 40 4.66 -9.31 14.50
C THR A 40 6.10 -9.61 14.84
N ASP A 41 7.00 -8.63 14.76
CA ASP A 41 8.45 -8.82 14.89
C ASP A 41 8.98 -9.94 13.98
N THR A 42 8.38 -10.09 12.79
CA THR A 42 8.77 -11.12 11.83
C THR A 42 10.05 -10.71 11.12
N PRO A 43 11.08 -11.57 11.06
CA PRO A 43 12.34 -11.25 10.40
C PRO A 43 12.20 -10.81 8.94
N LEU A 44 12.89 -9.72 8.57
CA LEU A 44 12.88 -9.16 7.21
C LEU A 44 13.39 -10.12 6.12
N LYS A 45 14.09 -11.20 6.50
CA LYS A 45 14.52 -12.26 5.58
C LYS A 45 13.34 -12.96 4.89
N LEU A 46 12.10 -12.79 5.39
CA LEU A 46 10.89 -13.25 4.73
C LEU A 46 10.62 -12.52 3.40
N ILE A 47 10.99 -11.24 3.28
CA ILE A 47 10.67 -10.42 2.09
C ILE A 47 11.24 -11.05 0.81
N PRO A 48 12.53 -11.44 0.73
CA PRO A 48 13.07 -12.19 -0.40
C PRO A 48 12.30 -13.47 -0.74
N GLU A 49 11.79 -14.19 0.26
CA GLU A 49 11.03 -15.43 0.04
C GLU A 49 9.70 -15.17 -0.69
N THR A 50 9.08 -14.00 -0.50
CA THR A 50 7.82 -13.64 -1.18
C THR A 50 7.96 -13.45 -2.69
N PHE A 51 9.20 -13.29 -3.20
CA PHE A 51 9.49 -13.18 -4.63
C PHE A 51 9.76 -14.55 -5.30
N LYS A 52 9.79 -15.64 -4.53
CA LYS A 52 10.03 -16.99 -5.05
C LYS A 52 8.75 -17.63 -5.61
N ALA A 53 8.87 -18.89 -6.04
CA ALA A 53 7.76 -19.63 -6.63
C ALA A 53 6.58 -19.87 -5.67
N ASN A 54 6.86 -19.93 -4.37
CA ASN A 54 5.84 -20.13 -3.34
C ASN A 54 5.03 -18.85 -3.18
N LYS A 55 3.77 -18.89 -3.59
CA LYS A 55 2.86 -17.75 -3.48
C LYS A 55 2.18 -17.76 -2.12
N ILE A 56 2.20 -16.62 -1.44
CA ILE A 56 1.47 -16.38 -0.19
C ILE A 56 0.38 -15.34 -0.42
N ASN A 57 -0.66 -15.38 0.40
CA ASN A 57 -1.68 -14.35 0.38
C ASN A 57 -1.22 -13.16 1.22
N ILE A 58 -1.07 -12.00 0.60
CA ILE A 58 -0.78 -10.74 1.30
C ILE A 58 -2.06 -9.90 1.27
N PRO A 59 -2.65 -9.57 2.44
CA PRO A 59 -3.83 -8.72 2.51
C PRO A 59 -3.61 -7.35 1.89
N LYS A 60 -4.65 -6.78 1.30
CA LYS A 60 -4.63 -5.44 0.71
C LYS A 60 -4.84 -4.42 1.84
N ALA A 61 -3.86 -3.56 2.15
CA ALA A 61 -4.09 -2.40 3.02
C ALA A 61 -5.25 -1.54 2.49
N PRO A 62 -5.94 -0.71 3.28
CA PRO A 62 -6.98 0.19 2.79
C PRO A 62 -6.51 1.07 1.61
N SER A 63 -7.43 1.46 0.73
CA SER A 63 -7.13 2.42 -0.34
C SER A 63 -7.01 3.86 0.17
N LEU A 64 -7.63 4.14 1.32
CA LEU A 64 -7.52 5.43 1.98
C LEU A 64 -6.05 5.76 2.24
N GLY A 65 -5.61 6.93 1.79
CA GLY A 65 -4.21 7.38 1.90
C GLY A 65 -3.31 7.05 0.69
N LEU A 66 -3.77 6.24 -0.28
CA LEU A 66 -3.00 6.02 -1.51
C LEU A 66 -3.22 7.17 -2.52
N LEU A 67 -2.19 7.99 -2.70
CA LEU A 67 -2.21 9.12 -3.63
C LEU A 67 -1.20 8.93 -4.77
N LEU A 68 -1.67 9.09 -6.01
CA LEU A 68 -0.78 9.25 -7.17
C LEU A 68 -0.23 10.67 -7.18
N GLU A 69 1.04 10.83 -6.76
CA GLU A 69 1.68 12.14 -6.64
C GLU A 69 1.90 12.82 -7.99
N ARG A 70 2.61 12.15 -8.91
CA ARG A 70 2.85 12.65 -10.26
C ARG A 70 3.32 11.57 -11.23
N PRO A 71 2.96 11.64 -12.52
CA PRO A 71 3.66 10.93 -13.58
C PRO A 71 5.06 11.52 -13.82
N VAL A 72 6.01 10.70 -14.27
CA VAL A 72 7.38 11.12 -14.60
C VAL A 72 7.63 10.92 -16.09
N PHE A 73 7.94 12.00 -16.82
CA PHE A 73 8.09 11.99 -18.28
C PHE A 73 9.54 12.11 -18.77
N ASP A 74 10.54 11.97 -17.89
CA ASP A 74 11.95 12.19 -18.22
C ASP A 74 12.43 11.38 -19.42
N THR A 75 12.06 10.10 -19.50
CA THR A 75 12.42 9.23 -20.63
C THR A 75 11.72 9.65 -21.92
N TYR A 76 10.47 10.08 -21.85
CA TYR A 76 9.73 10.59 -23.01
C TYR A 76 10.37 11.89 -23.52
N ASN A 77 10.56 12.88 -22.63
CA ASN A 77 11.14 14.18 -22.94
C ASN A 77 12.52 14.05 -23.59
N ARG A 78 13.33 13.08 -23.14
CA ARG A 78 14.64 12.78 -23.75
C ARG A 78 14.52 12.26 -25.19
N LYS A 79 13.51 11.44 -25.48
CA LYS A 79 13.31 10.84 -26.81
C LYS A 79 12.77 11.83 -27.85
N VAL A 80 11.94 12.78 -27.44
CA VAL A 80 11.26 13.70 -28.37
C VAL A 80 11.91 15.08 -28.48
N LYS A 81 13.06 15.29 -27.84
CA LYS A 81 13.73 16.59 -27.68
C LYS A 81 13.85 17.41 -28.97
N ASP A 82 14.07 16.75 -30.11
CA ASP A 82 14.29 17.41 -31.41
C ASP A 82 13.01 17.53 -32.27
N SER A 83 11.88 16.94 -31.82
CA SER A 83 10.64 16.88 -32.60
C SER A 83 9.42 17.49 -31.91
N HIS A 84 9.39 17.53 -30.58
CA HIS A 84 8.25 18.01 -29.80
C HIS A 84 8.70 18.78 -28.56
N SER A 85 7.81 19.63 -28.05
CA SER A 85 8.01 20.28 -26.76
C SER A 85 7.95 19.26 -25.62
N PRO A 86 8.78 19.41 -24.56
CA PRO A 86 8.76 18.51 -23.41
C PRO A 86 7.46 18.66 -22.62
N LEU A 87 7.01 17.57 -22.01
CA LEU A 87 5.96 17.57 -21.01
C LEU A 87 6.55 17.97 -19.66
N ASP A 88 6.19 19.16 -19.18
CA ASP A 88 6.60 19.67 -17.87
C ASP A 88 5.40 20.28 -17.14
N PHE A 89 5.17 19.79 -15.91
CA PHE A 89 4.09 20.25 -15.04
C PHE A 89 4.60 21.16 -13.92
N THR A 90 5.91 21.43 -13.86
CA THR A 90 6.54 22.29 -12.86
C THR A 90 5.85 23.66 -12.71
N PRO A 91 5.39 24.33 -13.79
CA PRO A 91 4.68 25.61 -13.68
C PRO A 91 3.38 25.54 -12.87
N TYR A 92 2.79 24.35 -12.70
CA TYR A 92 1.54 24.14 -11.98
C TYR A 92 1.73 23.57 -10.58
N ASN A 93 2.97 23.44 -10.10
CA ASN A 93 3.26 22.84 -8.80
C ASN A 93 2.47 23.51 -7.67
N GLU A 94 2.43 24.84 -7.62
CA GLU A 94 1.69 25.57 -6.57
C GLU A 94 0.20 25.23 -6.57
N THR A 95 -0.43 25.21 -7.76
CA THR A 95 -1.84 24.85 -7.93
C THR A 95 -2.10 23.39 -7.53
N MET A 96 -1.20 22.48 -7.90
CA MET A 96 -1.30 21.06 -7.56
C MET A 96 -1.12 20.82 -6.05
N GLU A 97 -0.14 21.45 -5.41
CA GLU A 97 0.07 21.36 -3.97
C GLU A 97 -1.14 21.94 -3.21
N ALA A 98 -1.64 23.12 -3.60
CA ALA A 98 -2.82 23.71 -2.99
C ALA A 98 -4.05 22.80 -3.10
N PHE A 99 -4.20 22.09 -4.23
CA PHE A 99 -5.26 21.10 -4.40
C PHE A 99 -5.07 19.87 -3.52
N LYS A 100 -3.85 19.32 -3.45
CA LYS A 100 -3.54 18.15 -2.61
C LYS A 100 -3.81 18.43 -1.14
N GLU A 101 -3.31 19.55 -0.62
CA GLU A 101 -3.51 19.95 0.77
C GLU A 101 -5.00 20.10 1.08
N LYS A 102 -5.69 20.93 0.30
CA LYS A 102 -7.08 21.33 0.59
C LYS A 102 -8.12 20.22 0.36
N TYR A 103 -7.95 19.40 -0.67
CA TYR A 103 -9.00 18.45 -1.07
C TYR A 103 -8.65 16.99 -0.80
N ILE A 104 -7.37 16.63 -0.91
CA ILE A 104 -6.95 15.23 -0.79
C ILE A 104 -6.54 14.92 0.65
N TYR A 105 -5.57 15.66 1.21
CA TYR A 105 -5.10 15.42 2.58
C TYR A 105 -6.18 15.73 3.61
N GLU A 106 -6.90 16.85 3.49
CA GLU A 106 -8.06 17.13 4.35
C GLU A 106 -9.12 16.02 4.28
N GLY A 107 -9.39 15.48 3.08
CA GLY A 107 -10.32 14.37 2.88
C GLY A 107 -9.87 13.09 3.57
N ILE A 108 -8.60 12.69 3.36
CA ILE A 108 -8.00 11.49 3.98
C ILE A 108 -8.04 11.61 5.50
N ILE A 109 -7.62 12.75 6.05
CA ILE A 109 -7.57 12.97 7.50
C ILE A 109 -8.98 12.90 8.09
N LYS A 110 -9.96 13.55 7.45
CA LYS A 110 -11.34 13.54 7.92
C LYS A 110 -11.91 12.12 7.95
N GLU A 111 -11.71 11.35 6.87
CA GLU A 111 -12.22 9.99 6.77
C GLU A 111 -11.54 9.05 7.79
N GLU A 112 -10.23 9.19 8.01
CA GLU A 112 -9.54 8.36 9.01
C GLU A 112 -9.98 8.70 10.44
N LEU A 113 -10.19 9.99 10.76
CA LEU A 113 -10.67 10.38 12.10
C LEU A 113 -12.12 9.92 12.37
N GLU A 114 -12.94 9.80 11.34
CA GLU A 114 -14.33 9.37 11.46
C GLU A 114 -14.46 7.84 11.51
N PHE A 115 -13.76 7.11 10.64
CA PHE A 115 -13.95 5.68 10.45
C PHE A 115 -12.81 4.80 10.95
N ASN A 116 -11.61 5.37 11.20
CA ASN A 116 -10.39 4.64 11.59
C ASN A 116 -10.15 3.43 10.67
N ARG A 117 -10.20 3.63 9.35
CA ARG A 117 -10.19 2.56 8.34
C ARG A 117 -8.94 1.69 8.43
N PHE A 118 -7.81 2.28 8.83
CA PHE A 118 -6.58 1.50 9.00
C PHE A 118 -6.63 0.60 10.23
N ASP A 119 -7.19 1.08 11.35
CA ASP A 119 -7.36 0.28 12.56
C ASP A 119 -8.40 -0.83 12.36
N GLU A 120 -9.51 -0.53 11.69
CA GLU A 120 -10.52 -1.52 11.29
C GLU A 120 -9.89 -2.67 10.50
N PHE A 121 -9.07 -2.33 9.49
CA PHE A 121 -8.32 -3.32 8.72
C PHE A 121 -7.43 -4.20 9.60
N LEU A 122 -6.70 -3.61 10.55
CA LEU A 122 -5.82 -4.37 11.46
C LEU A 122 -6.63 -5.30 12.38
N GLN A 123 -7.76 -4.83 12.91
CA GLN A 123 -8.65 -5.65 13.74
C GLN A 123 -9.20 -6.85 12.97
N ILE A 124 -9.60 -6.67 11.71
CA ILE A 124 -10.05 -7.75 10.83
C ILE A 124 -8.93 -8.77 10.61
N LEU A 125 -7.70 -8.31 10.35
CA LEU A 125 -6.56 -9.21 10.17
C LEU A 125 -6.28 -10.04 11.41
N ASP A 126 -6.29 -9.41 12.59
CA ASP A 126 -6.01 -10.08 13.86
C ASP A 126 -7.12 -11.07 14.23
N GLY A 127 -8.40 -10.70 14.02
CA GLY A 127 -9.56 -11.56 14.29
C GLY A 127 -9.70 -12.73 13.31
N HIS A 128 -9.22 -12.57 12.08
CA HIS A 128 -9.38 -13.55 10.99
C HIS A 128 -8.03 -14.07 10.45
N ALA A 129 -6.98 -14.09 11.27
CA ALA A 129 -5.64 -14.52 10.84
C ALA A 129 -5.61 -15.92 10.18
N HIS A 130 -6.51 -16.81 10.61
CA HIS A 130 -6.71 -18.14 10.03
C HIS A 130 -7.36 -18.10 8.64
N LYS A 131 -8.28 -17.16 8.37
CA LYS A 131 -8.92 -16.97 7.06
C LYS A 131 -7.92 -16.44 6.02
N TYR A 132 -6.99 -15.59 6.45
CA TYR A 132 -5.97 -15.00 5.57
C TYR A 132 -4.69 -15.84 5.44
N ASN A 133 -4.60 -17.00 6.10
CA ASN A 133 -3.42 -17.88 6.11
C ASN A 133 -2.10 -17.15 6.45
N LEU A 134 -2.13 -16.26 7.46
CA LEU A 134 -1.00 -15.40 7.83
C LEU A 134 0.10 -16.11 8.64
N ARG A 135 0.20 -17.44 8.57
CA ARG A 135 1.16 -18.24 9.35
C ARG A 135 2.63 -17.98 9.00
N TYR A 136 2.87 -17.33 7.85
CA TYR A 136 4.20 -16.85 7.47
C TYR A 136 4.70 -15.69 8.35
N LEU A 137 3.82 -15.02 9.12
CA LEU A 137 4.19 -14.03 10.13
C LEU A 137 4.62 -14.75 11.42
N ASN A 138 5.87 -15.21 11.45
CA ASN A 138 6.44 -15.96 12.57
C ASN A 138 7.85 -15.46 12.90
N SER A 139 8.30 -15.73 14.13
CA SER A 139 9.64 -15.34 14.61
C SER A 139 10.78 -15.97 13.81
N GLU A 140 10.52 -17.05 13.09
CA GLU A 140 11.53 -17.71 12.26
C GLU A 140 11.68 -17.07 10.88
N GLY A 141 10.73 -16.25 10.42
CA GLY A 141 10.73 -15.64 9.08
C GLY A 141 10.72 -16.66 7.95
N VAL A 142 10.02 -17.78 8.13
CA VAL A 142 9.91 -18.87 7.14
C VAL A 142 8.46 -18.99 6.68
N ILE A 143 8.24 -19.23 5.38
CA ILE A 143 6.91 -19.51 4.82
C ILE A 143 6.60 -21.00 5.02
N PRO A 144 5.64 -21.38 5.89
CA PRO A 144 5.27 -22.76 6.07
C PRO A 144 4.35 -23.25 4.93
N GLU A 145 4.25 -24.56 4.72
CA GLU A 145 3.50 -25.12 3.58
C GLU A 145 2.00 -24.77 3.61
N GLU A 146 1.42 -24.58 4.80
CA GLU A 146 0.00 -24.22 4.93
C GLU A 146 -0.30 -22.79 4.48
N ALA A 147 0.72 -21.92 4.45
CA ALA A 147 0.59 -20.54 3.99
C ALA A 147 0.73 -20.39 2.47
N ILE A 148 1.14 -21.45 1.77
CA ILE A 148 1.34 -21.44 0.33
C ILE A 148 0.01 -21.66 -0.39
N ILE A 149 -0.36 -20.73 -1.26
CA ILE A 149 -1.57 -20.83 -2.09
C ILE A 149 -1.38 -21.97 -3.11
N LYS A 150 -2.31 -22.93 -3.12
CA LYS A 150 -2.31 -24.04 -4.08
C LYS A 150 -3.11 -23.66 -5.33
N ARG A 151 -2.75 -24.28 -6.45
CA ARG A 151 -3.36 -23.97 -7.75
C ARG A 151 -4.82 -24.46 -7.76
N GLY A 152 -5.76 -23.52 -7.71
CA GLY A 152 -7.21 -23.82 -7.65
C GLY A 152 -7.90 -23.23 -6.42
N ASP A 153 -7.15 -22.69 -5.46
CA ASP A 153 -7.74 -21.98 -4.32
C ASP A 153 -8.30 -20.63 -4.79
N THR A 154 -9.63 -20.49 -4.79
CA THR A 154 -10.29 -19.19 -4.94
C THR A 154 -10.09 -18.43 -3.64
N LEU A 155 -9.37 -17.32 -3.67
CA LEU A 155 -9.16 -16.48 -2.50
C LEU A 155 -10.47 -15.74 -2.17
N GLU A 156 -11.33 -16.34 -1.34
CA GLU A 156 -12.53 -15.68 -0.77
C GLU A 156 -12.18 -14.35 -0.05
N ALA A 157 -10.93 -14.21 0.38
CA ALA A 157 -10.40 -12.99 0.99
C ALA A 157 -10.26 -11.79 0.02
N GLU A 158 -10.24 -12.00 -1.30
CA GLU A 158 -10.13 -10.87 -2.26
C GLU A 158 -11.47 -10.15 -2.48
N SER A 159 -12.62 -10.82 -2.31
CA SER A 159 -13.97 -10.25 -2.46
C SER A 159 -14.44 -9.48 -1.22
N ASP A 160 -14.18 -10.01 -0.02
CA ASP A 160 -14.80 -9.48 1.21
C ASP A 160 -14.15 -8.16 1.68
N ALA A 161 -12.86 -7.98 1.43
CA ALA A 161 -12.18 -6.72 1.77
C ALA A 161 -12.58 -5.53 0.85
N GLU A 162 -13.28 -5.81 -0.25
CA GLU A 162 -13.84 -4.78 -1.14
C GLU A 162 -15.29 -4.42 -0.79
N SER A 163 -16.07 -5.35 -0.20
CA SER A 163 -17.43 -5.05 0.28
C SER A 163 -17.44 -4.28 1.59
N ASP A 164 -16.52 -4.61 2.51
CA ASP A 164 -16.61 -4.14 3.90
C ASP A 164 -16.02 -2.73 4.08
N ALA A 165 -15.04 -2.33 3.25
CA ALA A 165 -14.50 -0.96 3.24
C ALA A 165 -15.35 0.03 2.42
N SER A 166 -16.32 -0.46 1.65
CA SER A 166 -17.22 0.33 0.80
C SER A 166 -18.59 0.57 1.43
N SER A 167 -18.80 0.03 2.64
CA SER A 167 -20.05 0.11 3.41
C SER A 167 -19.94 1.09 4.57
#